data_AF-A0A6P6Q885-F1
#
_entry.id   AF-A0A6P6Q885-F1
#
_cell.length_a   1.000
_cell.length_b   1.000
_cell.length_c   1.000
_cell.angle_alpha   90.00
_cell.angle_beta   90.00
_cell.angle_gamma   90.00
#
_symmetry.space_group_name_H-M   'P 1'
#
loop_
_entity.id
_entity.type
_entity.pdbx_description
1 polymer ?
#
loop_
_entity_poly.entity_id
_entity_poly.type
_entity_poly.pdbx_seq_one_letter_code
_entity_poly.pdbx_strand_id
1 'polypeptide(L)'
;MARCEQTLFNAPGEALALTDAARLFLASEQETRALRAPGFDENMQAAMNCYSFAIKVYIEMNQPVMAASLSLELGNALKEMNRPGEAIVHFQRAAELQIQTPIEALQSLWEMASCKILTRDHDGALAVLSEMQHMSQERGLQLPGTNTPVGAYMDIIAKCEICRVLLLMLLEPPPQKLLPEHAQTLERYAWESFDSHSQVNFLPENVFLLLQSVVMACQEKDTESLKALQTELWPLLSAEQNHLLHLVVQERITPSGQGI
;
A
#
# COMPACT_ATOMS: atom_id res chain seq x y z
N MET A 1 -34.70 -11.51 -4.57
CA MET A 1 -34.34 -11.52 -5.99
C MET A 1 -33.15 -12.44 -6.25
N ALA A 2 -31.98 -12.26 -5.60
CA ALA A 2 -30.81 -13.14 -5.77
C ALA A 2 -31.10 -14.65 -5.62
N ARG A 3 -31.82 -15.07 -4.55
CA ARG A 3 -32.21 -16.49 -4.37
C ARG A 3 -33.11 -17.04 -5.49
N CYS A 4 -33.86 -16.17 -6.17
CA CYS A 4 -34.69 -16.57 -7.31
C CYS A 4 -33.84 -16.74 -8.56
N GLU A 5 -32.88 -15.85 -8.81
CA GLU A 5 -31.92 -15.98 -9.91
C GLU A 5 -31.04 -17.22 -9.77
N GLN A 6 -30.63 -17.56 -8.53
CA GLN A 6 -29.93 -18.80 -8.23
C GLN A 6 -30.74 -20.03 -8.63
N THR A 7 -32.05 -20.05 -8.31
CA THR A 7 -32.94 -21.14 -8.71
C THR A 7 -33.20 -21.19 -10.22
N LEU A 8 -32.99 -20.08 -10.92
CA LEU A 8 -33.10 -19.97 -12.38
C LEU A 8 -31.75 -20.22 -13.08
N PHE A 9 -30.68 -20.56 -12.35
CA PHE A 9 -29.32 -20.72 -12.84
C PHE A 9 -28.77 -19.49 -13.59
N ASN A 10 -29.25 -18.30 -13.24
CA ASN A 10 -28.80 -17.05 -13.81
C ASN A 10 -27.67 -16.43 -12.96
N ALA A 11 -26.47 -17.01 -13.08
CA ALA A 11 -25.29 -16.57 -12.34
C ALA A 11 -24.95 -15.05 -12.46
N PRO A 12 -24.98 -14.41 -13.66
CA PRO A 12 -24.72 -12.98 -13.74
C PRO A 12 -25.81 -12.14 -13.05
N GLY A 13 -27.09 -12.53 -13.18
CA GLY A 13 -28.20 -11.85 -12.51
C GLY A 13 -28.14 -11.99 -10.99
N GLU A 14 -27.75 -13.16 -10.49
CA GLU A 14 -27.50 -13.41 -9.08
C GLU A 14 -26.37 -12.51 -8.54
N ALA A 15 -25.24 -12.47 -9.25
CA ALA A 15 -24.09 -11.66 -8.85
C ALA A 15 -24.44 -10.17 -8.79
N LEU A 16 -25.14 -9.64 -9.80
CA LEU A 16 -25.59 -8.24 -9.82
C LEU A 16 -26.57 -7.92 -8.68
N ALA A 17 -27.56 -8.79 -8.44
CA ALA A 17 -28.50 -8.59 -7.35
C ALA A 17 -27.82 -8.61 -5.98
N LEU A 18 -26.78 -9.43 -5.79
CA LEU A 18 -25.96 -9.45 -4.58
C LEU A 18 -25.11 -8.19 -4.44
N THR A 19 -24.51 -7.69 -5.52
CA THR A 19 -23.72 -6.45 -5.48
C THR A 19 -24.57 -5.22 -5.19
N ASP A 20 -25.77 -5.14 -5.77
CA ASP A 20 -26.69 -4.03 -5.52
C ASP A 20 -27.17 -4.03 -4.07
N ALA A 21 -27.49 -5.20 -3.52
CA ALA A 21 -27.82 -5.33 -2.10
C ALA A 21 -26.65 -4.89 -1.21
N ALA A 22 -25.42 -5.31 -1.53
CA ALA A 22 -24.23 -4.94 -0.76
C ALA A 22 -24.01 -3.41 -0.74
N ARG A 23 -24.16 -2.74 -1.88
CA ARG A 23 -24.03 -1.27 -1.99
C ARG A 23 -25.09 -0.53 -1.17
N LEU A 24 -26.34 -1.03 -1.16
CA LEU A 24 -27.40 -0.44 -0.35
C LEU A 24 -27.10 -0.57 1.15
N PHE A 25 -26.56 -1.71 1.60
CA PHE A 25 -26.14 -1.88 2.98
C PHE A 25 -24.96 -0.95 3.34
N LEU A 26 -23.98 -0.77 2.45
CA LEU A 26 -22.88 0.18 2.69
C LEU A 26 -23.39 1.62 2.78
N ALA A 27 -24.30 2.04 1.89
CA ALA A 27 -24.87 3.38 1.92
C ALA A 27 -25.63 3.64 3.24
N SER A 28 -26.43 2.68 3.68
CA SER A 28 -27.13 2.74 4.98
C SER A 28 -26.16 2.87 6.16
N GLU A 29 -25.04 2.14 6.13
CA GLU A 29 -24.00 2.22 7.16
C GLU A 29 -23.29 3.59 7.15
N GLN A 30 -22.97 4.11 5.97
CA GLN A 30 -22.39 5.45 5.81
C GLN A 30 -23.32 6.54 6.35
N GLU A 31 -24.62 6.45 6.08
CA GLU A 31 -25.62 7.38 6.64
C GLU A 31 -25.70 7.28 8.17
N THR A 32 -25.71 6.06 8.70
CA THR A 32 -25.74 5.82 10.15
C THR A 32 -24.53 6.45 10.85
N ARG A 33 -23.35 6.33 10.24
CA ARG A 33 -22.11 6.95 10.72
C ARG A 33 -22.10 8.46 10.56
N ALA A 34 -22.65 8.99 9.47
CA ALA A 34 -22.80 10.43 9.28
C ALA A 34 -23.67 11.05 10.38
N LEU A 35 -24.71 10.33 10.81
CA LEU A 35 -25.58 10.72 11.93
C LEU A 35 -24.93 10.50 13.31
N ARG A 36 -23.73 9.90 13.37
CA ARG A 36 -23.01 9.48 14.59
C ARG A 36 -23.89 8.66 15.53
N ALA A 37 -24.83 7.90 14.96
CA ALA A 37 -25.70 7.04 15.73
C ALA A 37 -24.90 5.82 16.21
N PRO A 38 -25.03 5.42 17.49
CA PRO A 38 -24.44 4.16 17.95
C PRO A 38 -25.16 3.00 17.25
N GLY A 39 -24.44 2.31 16.36
CA GLY A 39 -24.90 1.13 15.64
C GLY A 39 -24.03 -0.10 15.95
N PHE A 40 -24.58 -1.29 15.71
CA PHE A 40 -23.90 -2.57 15.95
C PHE A 40 -23.18 -3.13 14.70
N ASP A 41 -22.87 -2.28 13.70
CA ASP A 41 -22.25 -2.66 12.41
C ASP A 41 -23.01 -3.80 11.66
N GLU A 42 -24.32 -3.98 11.90
CA GLU A 42 -25.11 -5.06 11.29
C GLU A 42 -25.20 -4.90 9.76
N ASN A 43 -25.41 -3.67 9.30
CA ASN A 43 -25.42 -3.35 7.86
C ASN A 43 -24.05 -3.64 7.24
N MET A 44 -22.96 -3.35 7.97
CA MET A 44 -21.61 -3.63 7.50
C MET A 44 -21.34 -5.12 7.34
N GLN A 45 -21.71 -5.94 8.33
CA GLN A 45 -21.58 -7.39 8.24
C GLN A 45 -22.44 -7.98 7.11
N ALA A 46 -23.66 -7.47 6.93
CA ALA A 46 -24.51 -7.85 5.81
C ALA A 46 -23.88 -7.53 4.46
N ALA A 47 -23.31 -6.31 4.31
CA ALA A 47 -22.60 -5.91 3.10
C ALA A 47 -21.41 -6.83 2.80
N MET A 48 -20.54 -7.08 3.78
CA MET A 48 -19.38 -7.97 3.63
C MET A 48 -19.77 -9.38 3.18
N ASN A 49 -20.85 -9.92 3.75
CA ASN A 49 -21.38 -11.23 3.36
C ASN A 49 -21.89 -11.20 1.92
N CYS A 50 -22.67 -10.19 1.53
CA CYS A 50 -23.18 -10.03 0.15
C CYS A 50 -22.03 -9.92 -0.87
N TYR A 51 -21.01 -9.10 -0.62
CA TYR A 51 -19.81 -9.04 -1.46
C TYR A 51 -19.09 -10.38 -1.52
N SER A 52 -18.91 -11.06 -0.38
CA SER A 52 -18.23 -12.36 -0.34
C SER A 52 -18.94 -13.42 -1.18
N PHE A 53 -20.27 -13.41 -1.22
CA PHE A 53 -21.04 -14.27 -2.11
C PHE A 53 -20.92 -13.86 -3.57
N ALA A 54 -21.05 -12.56 -3.89
CA ALA A 54 -20.89 -12.07 -5.26
C ALA A 54 -19.52 -12.41 -5.85
N ILE A 55 -18.44 -12.22 -5.07
CA ILE A 55 -17.07 -12.56 -5.48
C ILE A 55 -16.94 -14.06 -5.80
N LYS A 56 -17.55 -14.94 -5.00
CA LYS A 56 -17.54 -16.40 -5.27
C LYS A 56 -18.23 -16.72 -6.59
N VAL A 57 -19.39 -16.13 -6.85
CA VAL A 57 -20.13 -16.33 -8.11
C VAL A 57 -19.29 -15.86 -9.32
N TYR A 58 -18.65 -14.69 -9.25
CA TYR A 58 -17.78 -14.22 -10.35
C TYR A 58 -16.54 -15.10 -10.57
N ILE A 59 -15.99 -15.71 -9.51
CA ILE A 59 -14.90 -16.69 -9.64
C ILE A 59 -15.41 -17.96 -10.34
N GLU A 60 -16.58 -18.48 -9.95
CA GLU A 60 -17.21 -19.65 -10.59
C GLU A 60 -17.54 -19.40 -12.07
N MET A 61 -17.84 -18.15 -12.43
CA MET A 61 -18.06 -17.71 -13.81
C MET A 61 -16.77 -17.49 -14.62
N ASN A 62 -15.58 -17.75 -14.05
CA ASN A 62 -14.27 -17.47 -14.65
C ASN A 62 -14.06 -15.98 -15.02
N GLN A 63 -14.61 -15.06 -14.22
CA GLN A 63 -14.43 -13.61 -14.38
C GLN A 63 -13.64 -13.02 -13.19
N PRO A 64 -12.33 -13.31 -13.05
CA PRO A 64 -11.53 -12.89 -11.90
C PRO A 64 -11.36 -11.38 -11.81
N VAL A 65 -11.39 -10.66 -12.94
CA VAL A 65 -11.29 -9.18 -12.96
C VAL A 65 -12.50 -8.54 -12.27
N MET A 66 -13.71 -9.07 -12.49
CA MET A 66 -14.92 -8.60 -11.82
C MET A 66 -14.93 -8.96 -10.33
N ALA A 67 -14.43 -10.15 -9.99
CA ALA A 67 -14.23 -10.54 -8.60
C ALA A 67 -13.25 -9.59 -7.88
N ALA A 68 -12.16 -9.21 -8.56
CA ALA A 68 -11.16 -8.29 -8.03
C ALA A 68 -11.69 -6.88 -7.81
N SER A 69 -12.46 -6.34 -8.76
CA SER A 69 -13.05 -5.00 -8.64
C SER A 69 -14.00 -4.89 -7.44
N LEU A 70 -14.78 -5.95 -7.16
CA LEU A 70 -15.62 -6.01 -5.97
C LEU A 70 -14.81 -6.08 -4.68
N SER A 71 -13.70 -6.82 -4.65
CA SER A 71 -12.82 -6.83 -3.47
C SER A 71 -12.13 -5.48 -3.24
N LEU A 72 -11.79 -4.75 -4.31
CA LEU A 72 -11.27 -3.37 -4.21
C LEU A 72 -12.33 -2.40 -3.67
N GLU A 73 -13.56 -2.47 -4.19
CA GLU A 73 -14.68 -1.64 -3.73
C GLU A 73 -14.93 -1.84 -2.22
N LEU A 74 -14.94 -3.09 -1.77
CA LEU A 74 -15.10 -3.43 -0.35
C LEU A 74 -13.91 -2.94 0.50
N GLY A 75 -12.68 -3.12 0.02
CA GLY A 75 -11.47 -2.64 0.70
C GLY A 75 -11.45 -1.12 0.87
N ASN A 76 -11.84 -0.38 -0.17
CA ASN A 76 -11.93 1.08 -0.14
C ASN A 76 -13.01 1.55 0.85
N ALA A 77 -14.19 0.92 0.83
CA ALA A 77 -15.25 1.23 1.79
C ALA A 77 -14.80 0.99 3.24
N LEU A 78 -14.09 -0.12 3.51
CA LEU A 78 -13.51 -0.41 4.82
C LEU A 78 -12.46 0.64 5.26
N LYS A 79 -11.62 1.09 4.33
CA LYS A 79 -10.61 2.14 4.57
C LYS A 79 -11.27 3.47 4.93
N GLU A 80 -12.29 3.90 4.17
CA GLU A 80 -13.09 5.10 4.46
C GLU A 80 -13.81 5.01 5.80
N MET A 81 -14.19 3.80 6.20
CA MET A 81 -14.82 3.48 7.47
C MET A 81 -13.85 3.39 8.66
N ASN A 82 -12.58 3.80 8.50
CA ASN A 82 -11.52 3.71 9.52
C ASN A 82 -11.25 2.28 10.01
N ARG A 83 -11.45 1.26 9.17
CA ARG A 83 -11.13 -0.15 9.46
C ARG A 83 -10.06 -0.69 8.49
N PRO A 84 -8.85 -0.08 8.44
CA PRO A 84 -7.81 -0.49 7.51
C PRO A 84 -7.31 -1.93 7.74
N GLY A 85 -7.39 -2.45 8.97
CA GLY A 85 -6.95 -3.81 9.29
C GLY A 85 -7.72 -4.91 8.56
N GLU A 86 -9.03 -4.75 8.42
CA GLU A 86 -9.87 -5.70 7.67
C GLU A 86 -9.73 -5.50 6.15
N ALA A 87 -9.49 -4.27 5.71
CA ALA A 87 -9.30 -3.94 4.30
C ALA A 87 -8.09 -4.67 3.68
N ILE A 88 -7.02 -4.91 4.46
CA ILE A 88 -5.78 -5.59 4.01
C ILE A 88 -6.08 -6.91 3.32
N VAL A 89 -6.94 -7.75 3.90
CA VAL A 89 -7.26 -9.09 3.35
C VAL A 89 -8.00 -8.97 2.02
N HIS A 90 -8.85 -7.95 1.88
CA HIS A 90 -9.59 -7.70 0.65
C HIS A 90 -8.68 -7.16 -0.46
N PHE A 91 -7.74 -6.28 -0.13
CA PHE A 91 -6.75 -5.80 -1.10
C PHE A 91 -5.78 -6.89 -1.55
N GLN A 92 -5.31 -7.75 -0.62
CA GLN A 92 -4.49 -8.91 -0.98
C GLN A 92 -5.23 -9.84 -1.94
N ARG A 93 -6.50 -10.15 -1.64
CA ARG A 93 -7.33 -10.99 -2.51
C ARG A 93 -7.54 -10.36 -3.89
N ALA A 94 -7.68 -9.04 -3.97
CA ALA A 94 -7.80 -8.33 -5.24
C ALA A 94 -6.52 -8.49 -6.08
N ALA A 95 -5.34 -8.35 -5.47
CA ALA A 95 -4.05 -8.51 -6.15
C ALA A 95 -3.88 -9.94 -6.70
N GLU A 96 -4.23 -10.96 -5.92
CA GLU A 96 -4.18 -12.37 -6.33
C GLU A 96 -5.11 -12.68 -7.52
N LEU A 97 -6.26 -11.99 -7.62
CA LEU A 97 -7.19 -12.15 -8.73
C LEU A 97 -6.76 -11.36 -9.99
N GLN A 98 -5.89 -10.36 -9.85
CA GLN A 98 -5.41 -9.47 -10.91
C GLN A 98 -4.03 -9.84 -11.48
N ILE A 99 -3.57 -11.08 -11.28
CA ILE A 99 -2.24 -11.53 -11.76
C ILE A 99 -2.04 -11.31 -13.28
N GLN A 100 -3.12 -11.35 -14.07
CA GLN A 100 -3.06 -11.10 -15.52
C GLN A 100 -2.95 -9.61 -15.88
N THR A 101 -3.32 -8.71 -14.98
CA THR A 101 -3.29 -7.25 -15.14
C THR A 101 -2.31 -6.64 -14.10
N PRO A 102 -0.98 -6.74 -14.33
CA PRO A 102 0.04 -6.41 -13.32
C PRO A 102 -0.04 -4.98 -12.79
N ILE A 103 -0.48 -4.01 -13.60
CA ILE A 103 -0.64 -2.62 -13.16
C ILE A 103 -1.75 -2.50 -12.11
N GLU A 104 -2.88 -3.19 -12.29
CA GLU A 104 -3.99 -3.19 -11.33
C GLU A 104 -3.60 -3.94 -10.04
N ALA A 105 -2.88 -5.05 -10.18
CA ALA A 105 -2.32 -5.79 -9.05
C ALA A 105 -1.35 -4.93 -8.23
N LEU A 106 -0.50 -4.12 -8.87
CA LEU A 106 0.38 -3.19 -8.17
C LEU A 106 -0.40 -2.07 -7.46
N GLN A 107 -1.50 -1.60 -8.03
CA GLN A 107 -2.35 -0.62 -7.37
C GLN A 107 -3.05 -1.21 -6.14
N SER A 108 -3.55 -2.44 -6.21
CA SER A 108 -4.17 -3.11 -5.06
C SER A 108 -3.15 -3.40 -3.95
N LEU A 109 -1.92 -3.79 -4.30
CA LEU A 109 -0.83 -3.93 -3.33
C LEU A 109 -0.42 -2.58 -2.71
N TRP A 110 -0.47 -1.48 -3.47
CA TRP A 110 -0.23 -0.16 -2.91
C TRP A 110 -1.25 0.20 -1.82
N GLU A 111 -2.54 -0.02 -2.08
CA GLU A 111 -3.60 0.21 -1.09
C GLU A 111 -3.44 -0.69 0.14
N MET A 112 -2.99 -1.94 -0.04
CA MET A 112 -2.62 -2.83 1.05
C MET A 112 -1.47 -2.27 1.89
N ALA A 113 -0.39 -1.79 1.25
CA ALA A 113 0.74 -1.18 1.94
C ALA A 113 0.33 0.09 2.72
N SER A 114 -0.50 0.94 2.11
CA SER A 114 -1.11 2.11 2.76
C SER A 114 -1.89 1.72 4.01
N CYS A 115 -2.74 0.68 3.93
CA CYS A 115 -3.48 0.19 5.08
C CYS A 115 -2.57 -0.36 6.19
N LYS A 116 -1.50 -1.07 5.83
CA LYS A 116 -0.51 -1.57 6.81
C LYS A 116 0.25 -0.46 7.52
N ILE A 117 0.60 0.61 6.80
CA ILE A 117 1.19 1.81 7.40
C ILE A 117 0.22 2.43 8.42
N LEU A 118 -1.06 2.55 8.09
CA LEU A 118 -2.09 3.08 8.99
C LEU A 118 -2.30 2.19 10.23
N THR A 119 -2.21 0.87 10.10
CA THR A 119 -2.29 -0.06 11.24
C THR A 119 -0.99 -0.20 12.03
N ARG A 120 0.06 0.56 11.70
CA ARG A 120 1.42 0.47 12.28
C ARG A 120 2.10 -0.89 12.09
N ASP A 121 1.67 -1.69 11.12
CA ASP A 121 2.38 -2.90 10.70
C ASP A 121 3.47 -2.53 9.68
N HIS A 122 4.54 -1.89 10.18
CA HIS A 122 5.61 -1.37 9.34
C HIS A 122 6.45 -2.48 8.70
N ASP A 123 6.68 -3.60 9.40
CA ASP A 123 7.37 -4.77 8.86
C ASP A 123 6.55 -5.41 7.72
N GLY A 124 5.25 -5.56 7.92
CA GLY A 124 4.35 -6.06 6.89
C GLY A 124 4.25 -5.12 5.68
N ALA A 125 4.33 -3.81 5.89
CA ALA A 125 4.35 -2.82 4.80
C ALA A 125 5.64 -2.92 3.98
N LEU A 126 6.80 -3.12 4.63
CA LEU A 126 8.07 -3.35 3.94
C LEU A 126 8.04 -4.58 3.03
N ALA A 127 7.46 -5.69 3.51
CA ALA A 127 7.33 -6.91 2.72
C ALA A 127 6.52 -6.69 1.43
N VAL A 128 5.37 -6.01 1.55
CA VAL A 128 4.50 -5.70 0.40
C VAL A 128 5.21 -4.77 -0.60
N LEU A 129 5.93 -3.75 -0.11
CA LEU A 129 6.68 -2.83 -0.99
C LEU A 129 7.82 -3.54 -1.74
N SER A 130 8.50 -4.51 -1.11
CA SER A 130 9.51 -5.35 -1.77
C SER A 130 8.87 -6.24 -2.84
N GLU A 131 7.73 -6.87 -2.54
CA GLU A 131 6.97 -7.66 -3.52
C GLU A 131 6.55 -6.82 -4.73
N MET A 132 6.05 -5.59 -4.49
CA MET A 132 5.70 -4.66 -5.56
C MET A 132 6.89 -4.31 -6.46
N GLN A 133 8.07 -4.11 -5.89
CA GLN A 133 9.26 -3.83 -6.68
C GLN A 133 9.68 -5.05 -7.50
N HIS A 134 9.64 -6.25 -6.91
CA HIS A 134 9.95 -7.48 -7.60
C HIS A 134 9.00 -7.71 -8.79
N MET A 135 7.69 -7.60 -8.56
CA MET A 135 6.69 -7.69 -9.64
C MET A 135 6.91 -6.65 -10.74
N SER A 136 7.28 -5.41 -10.37
CA SER A 136 7.56 -4.35 -11.34
C SER A 136 8.80 -4.64 -12.19
N GLN A 137 9.80 -5.33 -11.62
CA GLN A 137 11.01 -5.72 -12.35
C GLN A 137 10.77 -6.93 -13.27
N GLU A 138 9.97 -7.90 -12.83
CA GLU A 138 9.64 -9.10 -13.62
C GLU A 138 8.66 -8.80 -14.77
N ARG A 139 7.65 -7.96 -14.52
CA ARG A 139 6.56 -7.68 -15.47
C ARG A 139 6.78 -6.40 -16.26
N GLY A 140 7.68 -5.53 -15.83
CA GLY A 140 8.00 -4.28 -16.50
C GLY A 140 8.76 -4.49 -17.81
N LEU A 141 8.50 -3.65 -18.80
CA LEU A 141 9.30 -3.60 -20.02
C LEU A 141 10.68 -3.04 -19.68
N GLN A 142 11.70 -3.89 -19.79
CA GLN A 142 13.09 -3.51 -19.58
C GLN A 142 13.70 -3.03 -20.90
N LEU A 143 14.49 -1.94 -20.85
CA LEU A 143 15.32 -1.55 -21.97
C LEU A 143 16.51 -2.53 -22.09
N PRO A 144 16.89 -2.98 -23.30
CA PRO A 144 18.05 -3.84 -23.47
C PRO A 144 19.31 -3.15 -22.92
N GLY A 145 19.93 -3.77 -21.91
CA GLY A 145 21.15 -3.25 -21.26
C GLY A 145 20.95 -2.48 -19.95
N THR A 146 19.71 -2.25 -19.51
CA THR A 146 19.42 -1.62 -18.21
C THR A 146 18.30 -2.36 -17.47
N ASN A 147 18.51 -2.71 -16.20
CA ASN A 147 17.50 -3.34 -15.33
C ASN A 147 16.40 -2.35 -14.87
N THR A 148 16.22 -1.23 -15.56
CA THR A 148 15.23 -0.21 -15.23
C THR A 148 13.98 -0.41 -16.09
N PRO A 149 12.80 -0.60 -15.48
CA PRO A 149 11.56 -0.67 -16.25
C PRO A 149 11.22 0.69 -16.86
N VAL A 150 10.27 0.74 -17.80
CA VAL A 150 9.87 1.98 -18.49
C VAL A 150 8.39 2.28 -18.24
N GLY A 151 8.05 3.56 -18.15
CA GLY A 151 6.66 4.05 -18.07
C GLY A 151 6.08 3.97 -16.67
N ALA A 152 4.80 3.58 -16.54
CA ALA A 152 4.07 3.58 -15.26
C ALA A 152 4.75 2.79 -14.14
N TYR A 153 5.54 1.76 -14.48
CA TYR A 153 6.31 0.98 -13.51
C TYR A 153 7.43 1.81 -12.85
N MET A 154 8.00 2.81 -13.55
CA MET A 154 9.01 3.71 -12.96
C MET A 154 8.42 4.54 -11.84
N ASP A 155 7.23 5.12 -12.06
CA ASP A 155 6.55 5.92 -11.06
C ASP A 155 6.18 5.09 -9.82
N ILE A 156 5.77 3.84 -10.02
CA ILE A 156 5.46 2.90 -8.94
C ILE A 156 6.73 2.56 -8.16
N ILE A 157 7.84 2.24 -8.84
CA ILE A 157 9.11 1.92 -8.17
C ILE A 157 9.66 3.12 -7.41
N ALA A 158 9.60 4.32 -7.99
CA ALA A 158 10.01 5.56 -7.33
C ALA A 158 9.23 5.74 -6.00
N LYS A 159 7.91 5.57 -6.02
CA LYS A 159 7.08 5.64 -4.81
C LYS A 159 7.44 4.56 -3.78
N CYS A 160 7.65 3.31 -4.21
CA CYS A 160 8.02 2.21 -3.35
C CYS A 160 9.39 2.44 -2.68
N GLU A 161 10.37 2.94 -3.43
CA GLU A 161 11.73 3.19 -2.94
C GLU A 161 11.74 4.30 -1.88
N ILE A 162 11.01 5.40 -2.10
CA ILE A 162 10.87 6.46 -1.11
C ILE A 162 10.25 5.91 0.19
N CYS A 163 9.12 5.20 0.09
CA CYS A 163 8.45 4.64 1.27
C CYS A 163 9.33 3.62 1.99
N ARG A 164 10.06 2.79 1.25
CA ARG A 164 10.95 1.78 1.83
C ARG A 164 12.12 2.40 2.57
N VAL A 165 12.78 3.42 2.01
CA VAL A 165 13.85 4.14 2.72
C VAL A 165 13.33 4.71 4.03
N LEU A 166 12.19 5.41 4.00
CA LEU A 166 11.59 5.99 5.22
C LEU A 166 11.22 4.92 6.25
N LEU A 167 10.66 3.77 5.83
CA LEU A 167 10.33 2.66 6.73
C LEU A 167 11.59 1.99 7.30
N LEU A 168 12.65 1.83 6.53
CA LEU A 168 13.94 1.31 7.03
C LEU A 168 14.57 2.24 8.06
N MET A 169 14.46 3.56 7.85
CA MET A 169 14.90 4.57 8.82
C MET A 169 14.05 4.60 10.09
N LEU A 170 12.77 4.20 10.00
CA LEU A 170 11.86 4.08 11.14
C LEU A 170 12.14 2.83 11.97
N LEU A 171 12.32 1.68 11.29
CA LEU A 171 12.42 0.37 11.95
C LEU A 171 13.83 0.03 12.45
N GLU A 172 14.88 0.57 11.83
CA GLU A 172 16.28 0.21 12.09
C GLU A 172 16.48 -1.30 12.33
N PRO A 173 16.09 -2.16 11.37
CA PRO A 173 16.11 -3.59 11.61
C PRO A 173 17.55 -4.06 11.89
N PRO A 174 17.77 -4.92 12.90
CA PRO A 174 19.09 -5.46 13.17
C PRO A 174 19.59 -6.25 11.95
N PRO A 175 20.91 -6.31 11.70
CA PRO A 175 21.48 -6.89 10.48
C PRO A 175 21.09 -8.35 10.22
N GLN A 176 20.63 -9.07 11.25
CA GLN A 176 20.16 -10.45 11.14
C GLN A 176 18.77 -10.60 10.50
N LYS A 177 17.92 -9.56 10.56
CA LYS A 177 16.56 -9.55 9.98
C LYS A 177 16.51 -8.80 8.65
N LEU A 178 17.64 -8.29 8.21
CA LEU A 178 17.74 -7.40 7.07
C LEU A 178 17.85 -8.23 5.79
N LEU A 179 16.78 -8.24 4.99
CA LEU A 179 16.78 -8.91 3.69
C LEU A 179 17.84 -8.27 2.76
N PRO A 180 18.48 -9.04 1.87
CA PRO A 180 19.54 -8.53 1.00
C PRO A 180 19.10 -7.35 0.14
N GLU A 181 17.82 -7.30 -0.25
CA GLU A 181 17.23 -6.16 -0.97
C GLU A 181 17.27 -4.87 -0.16
N HIS A 182 16.96 -4.95 1.14
CA HIS A 182 17.01 -3.81 2.04
C HIS A 182 18.45 -3.34 2.25
N ALA A 183 19.42 -4.27 2.30
CA ALA A 183 20.83 -3.95 2.45
C ALA A 183 21.31 -3.13 1.25
N GLN A 184 21.03 -3.64 0.04
CA GLN A 184 21.36 -2.96 -1.21
C GLN A 184 20.74 -1.58 -1.30
N THR A 185 19.55 -1.37 -0.73
CA THR A 185 18.93 -0.04 -0.74
C THR A 185 19.64 0.91 0.18
N LEU A 186 19.95 0.51 1.41
CA LEU A 186 20.69 1.34 2.34
C LEU A 186 22.11 1.65 1.82
N GLU A 187 22.79 0.69 1.21
CA GLU A 187 24.10 0.89 0.56
C GLU A 187 24.04 1.95 -0.55
N ARG A 188 22.97 1.99 -1.35
CA ARG A 188 22.80 3.03 -2.38
C ARG A 188 22.69 4.44 -1.79
N TYR A 189 22.08 4.57 -0.62
CA TYR A 189 21.93 5.86 0.07
C TYR A 189 23.02 6.13 1.13
N ALA A 190 23.99 5.21 1.31
CA ALA A 190 25.07 5.34 2.27
C ALA A 190 26.24 6.18 1.71
N TRP A 191 27.04 6.72 2.63
CA TRP A 191 28.16 7.64 2.38
C TRP A 191 29.22 7.14 1.37
N GLU A 192 29.29 5.83 1.08
CA GLU A 192 30.29 5.25 0.17
C GLU A 192 29.88 5.31 -1.32
N SER A 193 28.66 5.74 -1.64
CA SER A 193 28.10 5.74 -3.01
C SER A 193 28.22 7.08 -3.77
N PHE A 194 29.19 7.94 -3.42
CA PHE A 194 29.47 9.21 -4.12
C PHE A 194 29.92 9.06 -5.59
N ASP A 195 30.12 7.84 -6.08
CA ASP A 195 30.42 7.60 -7.47
C ASP A 195 29.22 7.94 -8.35
N SER A 196 29.46 8.76 -9.39
CA SER A 196 28.47 9.24 -10.38
C SER A 196 27.76 8.13 -11.19
N HIS A 197 28.01 6.87 -10.86
CA HIS A 197 27.40 5.67 -11.46
C HIS A 197 26.31 5.04 -10.57
N SER A 198 26.06 5.54 -9.37
CA SER A 198 24.96 5.14 -8.48
C SER A 198 23.65 5.91 -8.74
N GLN A 199 23.52 6.58 -9.89
CA GLN A 199 22.31 7.32 -10.22
C GLN A 199 21.11 6.38 -10.30
N VAL A 200 20.20 6.57 -9.37
CA VAL A 200 18.88 5.98 -9.40
C VAL A 200 18.09 6.66 -10.52
N ASN A 201 18.11 6.08 -11.73
CA ASN A 201 17.46 6.64 -12.92
C ASN A 201 15.94 6.84 -12.80
N PHE A 202 15.32 6.34 -11.73
CA PHE A 202 13.88 6.43 -11.48
C PHE A 202 13.47 7.54 -10.50
N LEU A 203 14.42 8.21 -9.83
CA LEU A 203 14.10 9.33 -8.92
C LEU A 203 14.64 10.66 -9.46
N PRO A 204 13.94 11.78 -9.21
CA PRO A 204 14.50 13.10 -9.45
C PRO A 204 15.76 13.29 -8.59
N GLU A 205 16.83 13.84 -9.17
CA GLU A 205 18.11 14.06 -8.48
C GLU A 205 17.93 14.80 -7.14
N ASN A 206 17.06 15.81 -7.11
CA ASN A 206 16.75 16.57 -5.89
C ASN A 206 16.19 15.69 -4.77
N VAL A 207 15.24 14.80 -5.09
CA VAL A 207 14.62 13.90 -4.10
C VAL A 207 15.62 12.86 -3.63
N PHE A 208 16.44 12.35 -4.54
CA PHE A 208 17.49 11.38 -4.22
C PHE A 208 18.51 11.96 -3.23
N LEU A 209 19.04 13.16 -3.51
CA LEU A 209 20.00 13.84 -2.63
C LEU A 209 19.41 14.17 -1.26
N LEU A 210 18.16 14.65 -1.21
CA LEU A 210 17.47 14.91 0.05
C LEU A 210 17.26 13.62 0.84
N LEU A 211 16.89 12.51 0.20
CA LEU A 211 16.76 11.21 0.89
C LEU A 211 18.10 10.69 1.40
N GLN A 212 19.19 10.84 0.64
CA GLN A 212 20.54 10.53 1.13
C GLN A 212 20.86 11.33 2.39
N SER A 213 20.57 12.63 2.39
CA SER A 213 20.81 13.48 3.57
C SER A 213 19.94 13.07 4.78
N VAL A 214 18.72 12.58 4.56
CA VAL A 214 17.86 12.03 5.63
C VAL A 214 18.47 10.77 6.24
N VAL A 215 18.98 9.85 5.41
CA VAL A 215 19.65 8.63 5.88
C VAL A 215 20.88 8.99 6.70
N MET A 216 21.70 9.93 6.23
CA MET A 216 22.89 10.41 6.94
C MET A 216 22.53 11.07 8.28
N ALA A 217 21.56 12.00 8.28
CA ALA A 217 21.14 12.69 9.49
C ALA A 217 20.55 11.73 10.54
N CYS A 218 19.88 10.65 10.10
CA CYS A 218 19.45 9.60 11.01
C CYS A 218 20.60 8.76 11.58
N GLN A 219 21.61 8.42 10.77
CA GLN A 219 22.80 7.68 11.23
C GLN A 219 23.63 8.49 12.23
N GLU A 220 23.79 9.79 11.98
CA GLU A 220 24.50 10.73 12.85
C GLU A 220 23.66 11.20 14.05
N LYS A 221 22.37 10.85 14.09
CA LYS A 221 21.39 11.27 15.10
C LYS A 221 21.22 12.79 15.20
N ASP A 222 21.39 13.49 14.08
CA ASP A 222 21.20 14.94 14.00
C ASP A 222 19.73 15.31 13.83
N THR A 223 19.09 15.63 14.95
CA THR A 223 17.67 16.03 14.97
C THR A 223 17.39 17.41 14.39
N GLU A 224 18.39 18.30 14.32
CA GLU A 224 18.20 19.65 13.76
C GLU A 224 18.16 19.60 12.24
N SER A 225 19.12 18.89 11.65
CA SER A 225 19.14 18.64 10.20
C SER A 225 17.91 17.87 9.75
N LEU A 226 17.44 16.86 10.50
CA LEU A 226 16.21 16.14 10.15
C LEU A 226 14.96 17.04 10.08
N LYS A 227 14.83 18.01 10.99
CA LYS A 227 13.71 18.97 10.97
C LYS A 227 13.78 19.91 9.77
N ALA A 228 14.98 20.39 9.41
CA ALA A 228 15.18 21.19 8.22
C ALA A 228 14.81 20.38 6.96
N LEU A 229 15.32 19.14 6.85
CA LEU A 229 15.03 18.25 5.74
C LEU A 229 13.54 17.90 5.60
N GLN A 230 12.81 17.78 6.71
CA GLN A 230 11.36 17.59 6.69
C GLN A 230 10.64 18.75 6.00
N THR A 231 11.09 20.00 6.21
CA THR A 231 10.48 21.17 5.55
C THR A 231 10.78 21.23 4.06
N GLU A 232 11.97 20.81 3.64
CA GLU A 232 12.40 20.80 2.24
C GLU A 232 11.76 19.64 1.44
N LEU A 233 11.57 18.48 2.07
CA LEU A 233 10.94 17.31 1.45
C LEU A 233 9.41 17.39 1.39
N TRP A 234 8.77 18.19 2.27
CA TRP A 234 7.32 18.28 2.35
C TRP A 234 6.58 18.49 1.01
N PRO A 235 6.98 19.43 0.13
CA PRO A 235 6.30 19.64 -1.15
C PRO A 235 6.62 18.57 -2.21
N LEU A 236 7.67 17.77 -2.00
CA LEU A 236 8.14 16.77 -2.95
C LEU A 236 7.52 15.38 -2.69
N LEU A 237 7.07 15.13 -1.46
CA LEU A 237 6.54 13.86 -1.01
C LEU A 237 5.00 13.81 -1.01
N SER A 238 4.44 12.61 -1.12
CA SER A 238 3.00 12.39 -0.92
C SER A 238 2.60 12.54 0.56
N ALA A 239 1.29 12.69 0.83
CA ALA A 239 0.79 12.78 2.22
C ALA A 239 1.17 11.56 3.08
N GLU A 240 1.17 10.35 2.49
CA GLU A 240 1.57 9.12 3.17
C GLU A 240 3.08 9.09 3.46
N GLN A 241 3.90 9.52 2.51
CA GLN A 241 5.35 9.62 2.68
C GLN A 241 5.71 10.69 3.72
N ASN A 242 5.00 11.83 3.72
CA ASN A 242 5.14 12.87 4.73
C ASN A 242 4.75 12.37 6.12
N HIS A 243 3.71 11.52 6.22
CA HIS A 243 3.35 10.88 7.48
C HIS A 243 4.46 9.97 7.99
N LEU A 244 5.05 9.12 7.12
CA LEU A 244 6.19 8.28 7.48
C LEU A 244 7.40 9.10 7.93
N LEU A 245 7.75 10.16 7.19
CA LEU A 245 8.86 11.04 7.55
C LEU A 245 8.61 11.72 8.91
N HIS A 246 7.37 12.13 9.19
CA HIS A 246 7.01 12.67 10.49
C HIS A 246 7.17 11.64 11.62
N LEU A 247 6.78 10.39 11.41
CA LEU A 247 7.01 9.31 12.38
C LEU A 247 8.50 9.07 12.63
N VAL A 248 9.33 9.10 11.59
CA VAL A 248 10.79 8.97 11.73
C VAL A 248 11.34 10.10 12.60
N VAL A 249 10.97 11.36 12.31
CA VAL A 249 11.40 12.51 13.11
C VAL A 249 10.93 12.38 14.57
N GLN A 250 9.71 11.92 14.79
CA GLN A 250 9.14 11.75 16.13
C GLN A 250 9.88 10.68 16.95
N GLU A 251 10.19 9.51 16.37
CA GLU A 251 10.96 8.44 17.02
C GLU A 251 12.39 8.90 17.37
N ARG A 252 13.00 9.77 16.56
CA ARG A 252 14.34 10.30 16.85
C ARG A 252 14.36 11.34 17.96
N ILE A 253 13.31 12.14 18.08
CA ILE A 253 13.20 13.17 19.13
C ILE A 253 12.77 12.53 20.47
N THR A 254 11.87 11.54 20.39
CA THR A 254 11.29 10.83 21.53
C THR A 254 11.27 9.34 21.20
N PRO A 255 12.35 8.60 21.50
CA PRO A 255 12.38 7.17 21.23
C PRO A 255 11.31 6.49 22.08
N SER A 256 10.42 5.74 21.44
CA SER A 256 9.30 5.01 22.05
C SER A 256 9.70 4.00 23.15
N GLY A 257 11.00 3.87 23.45
CA GLY A 257 11.57 3.05 24.52
C GLY A 257 11.99 3.80 25.79
N GLN A 258 11.70 5.10 25.95
CA GLN A 258 11.93 5.82 27.22
C GLN A 258 10.62 6.41 27.79
N GLY A 259 9.97 5.63 28.66
CA GLY A 259 8.87 6.03 29.55
C GLY A 259 7.48 5.74 28.96
N ILE A 260 6.71 4.75 29.43
CA ILE A 260 6.45 4.25 30.80
C ILE A 260 6.58 2.72 30.86
#